data_AF-A0A3L7W3N9-F1
#
_entry.id   AF-A0A3L7W3N9-F1
#
_cell.length_a   1.000
_cell.length_b   1.000
_cell.length_c   1.000
_cell.angle_alpha   90.00
_cell.angle_beta   90.00
_cell.angle_gamma   90.00
#
_symmetry.space_group_name_H-M   'P 1'
#
loop_
_entity.id
_entity.type
_entity.pdbx_description
1 polymer ?
#
loop_
_entity_poly.entity_id
_entity_poly.type
_entity_poly.pdbx_seq_one_letter_code
_entity_poly.pdbx_strand_id
1 'polypeptide(L)'
;MAGLVDAAKARTTGGIKSTALPLPPLSFDGKGAKGLTWKRRWTTAGIHPYDEIAWELRDASIGNESGKSVFEQKGVEVPSSWSQLATNVVVSKYFRGHVGSPERETSVRQLIGRVTGQIDAWAEQQHYFASSEDRGAFIAELTHLLVNQKMAFNSPVWFNVGVEARPQCSACFINGVQDSMSSIMDLAKTEAMLFKFGSGAGSNLSTIRSAKEKMSGGGTASGPVSFMKGFDAFAGVVKSGGKTRRAAKMVILDVAHPDVVEFIDSKVNEEKKAWALIEAGYDASFTGEAYGSIFFQNGNHSVRVTDEFMQAVESNGTWQTRAVVSGEPVETLKAREVFRKMAEAAWVCGDPGIQYDTAINDWHTSSNTDRIYASNPCSEYMFLNDTACNLASLNLMKFVREDGEFDVESFKYASRLTLLAQEILVDNSSYPTP
;
A
#
# COMPACT_ATOMS: atom_id res chain seq x y z
N MET A 1 47.74 -47.10 -25.23
CA MET A 1 46.29 -47.26 -25.42
C MET A 1 45.61 -46.33 -24.43
N ALA A 2 45.37 -45.08 -24.85
CA ALA A 2 44.06 -44.61 -25.33
C ALA A 2 43.10 -44.38 -24.14
N GLY A 3 42.65 -43.18 -23.82
CA GLY A 3 42.82 -41.88 -24.45
C GLY A 3 42.17 -40.79 -23.59
N LEU A 4 42.71 -39.59 -23.69
CA LEU A 4 42.03 -38.33 -23.35
C LEU A 4 40.75 -38.21 -24.18
N VAL A 5 39.59 -37.97 -23.54
CA VAL A 5 38.40 -37.43 -24.21
C VAL A 5 37.60 -36.52 -23.25
N ASP A 6 37.57 -35.24 -23.62
CA ASP A 6 36.57 -34.17 -23.40
C ASP A 6 36.02 -33.84 -22.00
N ALA A 7 36.70 -32.88 -21.36
CA ALA A 7 36.14 -31.98 -20.33
C ALA A 7 35.33 -30.82 -20.95
N ALA A 8 34.44 -31.10 -21.90
CA ALA A 8 33.64 -30.10 -22.60
C ALA A 8 32.22 -30.60 -22.88
N LYS A 9 31.39 -30.78 -21.84
CA LYS A 9 29.90 -30.80 -21.92
C LYS A 9 29.28 -31.04 -20.53
N ALA A 10 29.25 -30.00 -19.71
CA ALA A 10 28.37 -29.92 -18.54
C ALA A 10 27.95 -28.47 -18.30
N ARG A 11 27.40 -27.81 -19.33
CA ARG A 11 26.53 -26.65 -19.17
C ARG A 11 25.10 -27.16 -19.28
N THR A 12 24.56 -27.65 -18.18
CA THR A 12 23.13 -27.89 -18.04
C THR A 12 22.47 -26.58 -17.59
N THR A 13 21.67 -26.07 -18.51
CA THR A 13 20.66 -25.01 -18.34
C THR A 13 19.83 -25.23 -17.08
N GLY A 14 20.15 -24.49 -16.01
CA GLY A 14 19.31 -24.37 -14.83
C GLY A 14 18.14 -23.44 -15.11
N GLY A 15 17.15 -23.93 -15.84
CA GLY A 15 15.84 -23.28 -15.93
C GLY A 15 15.21 -23.26 -14.53
N ILE A 16 14.91 -22.07 -14.02
CA ILE A 16 14.15 -21.88 -12.79
C ILE A 16 12.78 -22.53 -13.02
N LYS A 17 12.52 -23.69 -12.40
CA LYS A 17 11.19 -24.30 -12.42
C LYS A 17 10.25 -23.42 -11.59
N SER A 18 9.25 -22.86 -12.25
CA SER A 18 8.10 -22.17 -11.62
C SER A 18 7.44 -23.10 -10.61
N THR A 19 7.41 -22.69 -9.34
CA THR A 19 6.65 -23.34 -8.26
C THR A 19 5.30 -22.63 -8.08
N ALA A 20 4.63 -22.29 -9.19
CA ALA A 20 3.33 -21.63 -9.14
C ALA A 20 2.31 -22.51 -8.40
N LEU A 21 1.62 -21.91 -7.43
CA LEU A 21 0.53 -22.56 -6.71
C LEU A 21 -0.74 -22.44 -7.58
N PRO A 22 -1.39 -23.55 -7.96
CA PRO A 22 -2.59 -23.50 -8.79
C PRO A 22 -3.79 -22.96 -8.00
N LEU A 23 -4.52 -22.01 -8.60
CA LEU A 23 -5.80 -21.53 -8.09
C LEU A 23 -6.95 -22.45 -8.55
N PRO A 24 -8.12 -22.42 -7.88
CA PRO A 24 -9.30 -23.16 -8.32
C PRO A 24 -9.65 -22.83 -9.78
N PRO A 25 -10.20 -23.78 -10.56
CA PRO A 25 -10.59 -23.53 -11.94
C PRO A 25 -11.66 -22.44 -12.00
N LEU A 26 -11.43 -21.44 -12.84
CA LEU A 26 -12.40 -20.36 -13.12
C LEU A 26 -13.55 -20.89 -13.99
N SER A 27 -14.72 -20.28 -13.89
CA SER A 27 -15.95 -20.65 -14.61
C SER A 27 -16.01 -20.19 -16.07
N PHE A 28 -14.92 -19.61 -16.58
CA PHE A 28 -14.84 -19.08 -17.94
C PHE A 28 -14.50 -20.17 -18.96
N ASP A 29 -15.35 -20.36 -19.98
CA ASP A 29 -15.18 -21.42 -20.99
C ASP A 29 -14.43 -20.97 -22.26
N GLY A 30 -13.97 -19.70 -22.31
CA GLY A 30 -13.11 -19.17 -23.37
C GLY A 30 -13.76 -19.01 -24.75
N LYS A 31 -15.03 -19.38 -24.92
CA LYS A 31 -15.66 -19.40 -26.26
C LYS A 31 -15.92 -17.99 -26.79
N GLY A 32 -15.25 -17.65 -27.90
CA GLY A 32 -15.46 -16.40 -28.64
C GLY A 32 -14.54 -15.24 -28.23
N ALA A 33 -13.79 -15.38 -27.13
CA ALA A 33 -12.78 -14.40 -26.75
C ALA A 33 -11.54 -14.53 -27.65
N LYS A 34 -11.13 -13.42 -28.26
CA LYS A 34 -9.83 -13.32 -28.95
C LYS A 34 -8.84 -12.78 -27.92
N GLY A 35 -7.91 -13.62 -27.46
CA GLY A 35 -6.88 -13.20 -26.51
C GLY A 35 -6.05 -12.02 -27.04
N LEU A 36 -5.31 -11.37 -26.14
CA LEU A 36 -4.49 -10.21 -26.48
C LEU A 36 -3.27 -10.63 -27.32
N THR A 37 -2.95 -9.83 -28.33
CA THR A 37 -1.65 -9.90 -29.01
C THR A 37 -0.68 -8.91 -28.40
N TRP A 38 0.62 -9.23 -28.36
CA TRP A 38 1.61 -8.43 -27.67
C TRP A 38 2.91 -8.28 -28.46
N LYS A 39 3.14 -7.07 -29.00
CA LYS A 39 4.37 -6.74 -29.72
C LYS A 39 5.51 -6.42 -28.75
N ARG A 40 6.70 -6.99 -28.95
CA ARG A 40 7.92 -6.64 -28.20
C ARG A 40 8.40 -5.22 -28.51
N ARG A 41 9.03 -4.57 -27.52
CA ARG A 41 9.63 -3.23 -27.64
C ARG A 41 11.09 -3.22 -27.24
N TRP A 42 11.43 -3.73 -26.05
CA TRP A 42 12.82 -3.73 -25.55
C TRP A 42 13.49 -5.08 -25.59
N THR A 43 12.72 -6.17 -25.72
CA THR A 43 13.23 -7.53 -25.63
C THR A 43 13.34 -8.19 -27.00
N THR A 44 14.28 -9.12 -27.12
CA THR A 44 14.49 -9.92 -28.33
C THR A 44 13.90 -11.32 -28.15
N ALA A 45 13.17 -11.82 -29.15
CA ALA A 45 12.61 -13.16 -29.10
C ALA A 45 13.72 -14.22 -28.95
N GLY A 46 13.54 -15.16 -28.02
CA GLY A 46 14.51 -16.21 -27.72
C GLY A 46 15.67 -15.81 -26.80
N ILE A 47 15.78 -14.54 -26.42
CA ILE A 47 16.78 -14.04 -25.45
C ILE A 47 16.06 -13.68 -24.15
N HIS A 48 16.50 -14.22 -23.01
CA HIS A 48 15.90 -13.83 -21.74
C HIS A 48 16.38 -12.42 -21.36
N PRO A 49 15.51 -11.51 -20.87
CA PRO A 49 15.90 -10.15 -20.45
C PRO A 49 17.03 -10.05 -19.40
N TYR A 50 17.38 -11.19 -18.81
CA TYR A 50 18.38 -11.35 -17.77
C TYR A 50 19.78 -11.60 -18.33
N ASP A 51 19.85 -12.08 -19.57
CA ASP A 51 21.08 -12.35 -20.31
C ASP A 51 21.65 -11.06 -20.93
N GLU A 52 20.83 -10.02 -21.04
CA GLU A 52 21.18 -8.69 -21.56
C GLU A 52 21.67 -7.74 -20.46
N ILE A 53 21.72 -8.21 -19.21
CA ILE A 53 22.09 -7.40 -18.03
C ILE A 53 23.45 -7.86 -17.50
N ALA A 54 24.28 -6.91 -17.10
CA ALA A 54 25.50 -7.18 -16.33
C ALA A 54 25.16 -7.37 -14.84
N TRP A 55 25.73 -8.42 -14.23
CA TRP A 55 25.46 -8.81 -12.85
C TRP A 55 26.75 -8.87 -12.05
N GLU A 56 26.64 -8.57 -10.77
CA GLU A 56 27.75 -8.66 -9.83
C GLU A 56 27.29 -9.16 -8.46
N LEU A 57 28.24 -9.66 -7.69
CA LEU A 57 28.02 -10.03 -6.30
C LEU A 57 28.29 -8.82 -5.40
N ARG A 58 27.35 -8.54 -4.50
CA ARG A 58 27.49 -7.50 -3.47
C ARG A 58 27.10 -8.04 -2.10
N ASP A 59 27.60 -7.40 -1.06
CA ASP A 59 27.12 -7.59 0.30
C ASP A 59 26.04 -6.55 0.60
N ALA A 60 24.91 -6.98 1.16
CA ALA A 60 23.88 -6.10 1.68
C ALA A 60 24.09 -5.91 3.18
N SER A 61 24.21 -4.67 3.63
CA SER A 61 24.44 -4.35 5.05
C SER A 61 23.68 -3.09 5.46
N ILE A 62 23.01 -3.14 6.60
CA ILE A 62 22.28 -2.00 7.18
C ILE A 62 22.75 -1.81 8.62
N GLY A 63 23.29 -0.63 8.91
CA GLY A 63 23.64 -0.21 10.27
C GLY A 63 22.52 0.60 10.93
N ASN A 64 22.55 0.70 12.27
CA ASN A 64 21.78 1.68 13.02
C ASN A 64 22.54 3.01 13.16
N GLU A 65 21.95 4.00 13.84
CA GLU A 65 22.55 5.32 14.09
C GLU A 65 23.86 5.28 14.89
N SER A 66 24.11 4.17 15.61
CA SER A 66 25.36 3.91 16.34
C SER A 66 26.40 3.13 15.52
N GLY A 67 26.14 2.87 14.23
CA GLY A 67 27.02 2.14 13.31
C GLY A 67 27.04 0.62 13.51
N LYS A 68 26.22 0.08 14.42
CA LYS A 68 26.08 -1.36 14.64
C LYS A 68 25.25 -1.99 13.52
N SER A 69 25.74 -3.09 12.95
CA SER A 69 24.99 -3.85 11.93
C SER A 69 23.68 -4.40 12.51
N VAL A 70 22.58 -4.06 11.86
CA VAL A 70 21.21 -4.53 12.14
C VAL A 70 20.83 -5.66 11.18
N PHE A 71 21.41 -5.67 9.98
CA PHE A 71 21.16 -6.68 8.96
C PHE A 71 22.41 -6.84 8.09
N GLU A 72 22.77 -8.08 7.78
CA GLU A 72 23.81 -8.39 6.80
C GLU A 72 23.44 -9.66 6.01
N GLN A 73 23.67 -9.63 4.69
CA GLN A 73 23.68 -10.82 3.84
C GLN A 73 24.75 -10.65 2.76
N LYS A 74 25.67 -11.59 2.69
CA LYS A 74 26.84 -11.52 1.80
C LYS A 74 26.62 -12.23 0.47
N GLY A 75 27.36 -11.79 -0.55
CA GLY A 75 27.45 -12.45 -1.85
C GLY A 75 26.12 -12.57 -2.59
N VAL A 76 25.26 -11.54 -2.52
CA VAL A 76 24.01 -11.52 -3.27
C VAL A 76 24.24 -11.06 -4.71
N GLU A 77 23.58 -11.71 -5.66
CA GLU A 77 23.63 -11.37 -7.08
C GLU A 77 22.63 -10.25 -7.41
N VAL A 78 23.13 -9.13 -7.92
CA VAL A 78 22.34 -7.95 -8.28
C VAL A 78 22.77 -7.39 -9.63
N PRO A 79 21.89 -6.67 -10.37
CA PRO A 79 22.32 -5.94 -11.57
C PRO A 79 23.38 -4.89 -11.21
N SER A 80 24.46 -4.82 -11.99
CA SER A 80 25.55 -3.86 -11.75
C SER A 80 25.08 -2.40 -11.78
N SER A 81 23.99 -2.12 -12.49
CA SER A 81 23.39 -0.77 -12.59
C SER A 81 22.62 -0.33 -11.34
N TRP A 82 22.27 -1.25 -10.44
CA TRP A 82 21.54 -0.90 -9.21
C TRP A 82 22.49 -0.22 -8.21
N SER A 83 21.97 0.68 -7.37
CA SER A 83 22.77 1.30 -6.30
C SER A 83 22.93 0.37 -5.10
N GLN A 84 23.96 0.59 -4.27
CA GLN A 84 24.13 -0.14 -3.01
C GLN A 84 22.92 0.03 -2.07
N LEU A 85 22.29 1.21 -2.06
CA LEU A 85 21.08 1.44 -1.29
C LEU A 85 19.92 0.55 -1.78
N ALA A 86 19.73 0.43 -3.10
CA ALA A 86 18.72 -0.46 -3.65
C ALA A 86 19.01 -1.93 -3.28
N THR A 87 20.27 -2.36 -3.35
CA THR A 87 20.71 -3.68 -2.89
C THR A 87 20.34 -3.90 -1.42
N ASN A 88 20.71 -2.98 -0.52
CA ASN A 88 20.42 -3.09 0.91
C ASN A 88 18.92 -3.20 1.19
N VAL A 89 18.09 -2.36 0.56
CA VAL A 89 16.64 -2.35 0.76
C VAL A 89 15.99 -3.63 0.21
N VAL A 90 16.36 -4.04 -0.99
CA VAL A 90 15.79 -5.22 -1.65
C VAL A 90 16.09 -6.49 -0.86
N VAL A 91 17.35 -6.65 -0.46
CA VAL A 91 17.79 -7.84 0.26
C VAL A 91 17.19 -7.88 1.66
N SER A 92 17.19 -6.78 2.40
CA SER A 92 16.66 -6.77 3.77
C SER A 92 15.14 -6.93 3.86
N LYS A 93 14.37 -6.41 2.88
CA LYS A 93 12.90 -6.35 2.99
C LYS A 93 12.17 -7.32 2.05
N TYR A 94 12.73 -7.61 0.89
CA TYR A 94 11.99 -8.25 -0.20
C TYR A 94 12.43 -9.69 -0.47
N PHE A 95 13.70 -10.02 -0.26
CA PHE A 95 14.17 -11.40 -0.34
C PHE A 95 13.43 -12.31 0.66
N ARG A 96 13.02 -13.49 0.20
CA ARG A 96 12.30 -14.51 0.98
C ARG A 96 13.25 -15.55 1.56
N GLY A 97 12.80 -16.24 2.61
CA GLY A 97 13.60 -17.18 3.40
C GLY A 97 14.37 -16.49 4.53
N HIS A 98 14.76 -17.26 5.55
CA HIS A 98 15.56 -16.77 6.67
C HIS A 98 17.02 -16.63 6.27
N VAL A 99 17.70 -15.57 6.68
CA VAL A 99 19.13 -15.41 6.39
C VAL A 99 19.90 -16.61 6.93
N GLY A 100 20.71 -17.24 6.08
CA GLY A 100 21.46 -18.46 6.39
C GLY A 100 20.71 -19.78 6.11
N SER A 101 19.42 -19.73 5.77
CA SER A 101 18.67 -20.93 5.35
C SER A 101 18.84 -21.22 3.86
N PRO A 102 18.70 -22.49 3.41
CA PRO A 102 18.78 -22.84 1.98
C PRO A 102 17.71 -22.17 1.10
N GLU A 103 16.56 -21.84 1.69
CA GLU A 103 15.44 -21.21 1.02
C GLU A 103 15.59 -19.70 0.85
N ARG A 104 16.68 -19.12 1.40
CA ARG A 104 16.96 -17.69 1.30
C ARG A 104 17.24 -17.30 -0.15
N GLU A 105 16.48 -16.34 -0.66
CA GLU A 105 16.80 -15.70 -1.94
C GLU A 105 18.18 -15.02 -1.83
N THR A 106 19.03 -15.25 -2.83
CA THR A 106 20.39 -14.70 -2.93
C THR A 106 20.59 -13.92 -4.23
N SER A 107 19.59 -13.86 -5.11
CA SER A 107 19.65 -13.13 -6.37
C SER A 107 18.40 -12.31 -6.63
N VAL A 108 18.57 -11.09 -7.16
CA VAL A 108 17.44 -10.28 -7.66
C VAL A 108 16.69 -10.98 -8.79
N ARG A 109 17.33 -11.89 -9.54
CA ARG A 109 16.65 -12.74 -10.52
C ARG A 109 15.57 -13.62 -9.89
N GLN A 110 15.82 -14.15 -8.70
CA GLN A 110 14.86 -14.97 -7.97
C GLN A 110 13.67 -14.14 -7.52
N LEU A 111 13.91 -12.95 -6.95
CA LEU A 111 12.86 -12.03 -6.54
C LEU A 111 11.95 -11.62 -7.71
N ILE A 112 12.53 -11.12 -8.80
CA ILE A 112 11.76 -10.69 -9.98
C ILE A 112 11.10 -11.90 -10.64
N GLY A 113 11.84 -13.00 -10.81
CA GLY A 113 11.34 -14.22 -11.43
C GLY A 113 10.18 -14.87 -10.69
N ARG A 114 10.18 -14.82 -9.35
CA ARG A 114 9.05 -15.29 -8.53
C ARG A 114 7.77 -14.52 -8.83
N VAL A 115 7.86 -13.19 -8.92
CA VAL A 115 6.69 -12.34 -9.20
C VAL A 115 6.24 -12.50 -10.65
N THR A 116 7.15 -12.36 -11.63
CA THR A 116 6.79 -12.45 -13.05
C THR A 116 6.36 -13.86 -13.44
N GLY A 117 6.94 -14.90 -12.85
CA GLY A 117 6.56 -16.29 -13.09
C GLY A 117 5.17 -16.62 -12.54
N GLN A 118 4.78 -16.03 -11.41
CA GLN A 118 3.41 -16.20 -10.91
C GLN A 118 2.39 -15.45 -11.78
N ILE A 119 2.72 -14.23 -12.23
CA ILE A 119 1.89 -13.47 -13.19
C ILE A 119 1.73 -14.25 -14.50
N ASP A 120 2.80 -14.88 -15.00
CA ASP A 120 2.77 -15.73 -16.19
C ASP A 120 1.82 -16.92 -16.02
N ALA A 121 1.90 -17.62 -14.89
CA ALA A 121 1.03 -18.74 -14.58
C ALA A 121 -0.45 -18.32 -14.53
N TRP A 122 -0.76 -17.17 -13.91
CA TRP A 122 -2.12 -16.62 -13.90
C TRP A 122 -2.59 -16.21 -15.29
N ALA A 123 -1.75 -15.52 -16.07
CA ALA A 123 -2.08 -15.12 -17.42
C ALA A 123 -2.39 -16.31 -18.34
N GLU A 124 -1.69 -17.42 -18.17
CA GLU A 124 -1.95 -18.69 -18.86
C GLU A 124 -3.28 -19.31 -18.42
N GLN A 125 -3.50 -19.44 -17.11
CA GLN A 125 -4.73 -20.02 -16.55
C GLN A 125 -5.98 -19.23 -16.94
N GLN A 126 -5.87 -17.91 -17.06
CA GLN A 126 -6.97 -17.00 -17.38
C GLN A 126 -7.10 -16.70 -18.88
N HIS A 127 -6.22 -17.28 -19.72
CA HIS A 127 -6.26 -17.13 -21.18
C HIS A 127 -6.21 -15.66 -21.67
N TYR A 128 -5.38 -14.81 -21.04
CA TYR A 128 -5.26 -13.40 -21.42
C TYR A 128 -4.75 -13.16 -22.83
N PHE A 129 -3.92 -14.07 -23.36
CA PHE A 129 -3.17 -13.87 -24.61
C PHE A 129 -3.64 -14.81 -25.72
N ALA A 130 -3.59 -14.32 -26.97
CA ALA A 130 -3.98 -15.09 -28.16
C ALA A 130 -3.07 -16.28 -28.43
N SER A 131 -1.81 -16.19 -28.01
CA SER A 131 -0.81 -17.23 -28.22
C SER A 131 0.19 -17.28 -27.06
N SER A 132 0.92 -18.40 -26.97
CA SER A 132 2.07 -18.53 -26.06
C SER A 132 3.21 -17.57 -26.42
N GLU A 133 3.33 -17.19 -27.69
CA GLU A 133 4.31 -16.18 -28.14
C GLU A 133 3.97 -14.80 -27.60
N ASP A 134 2.69 -14.38 -27.67
CA ASP A 134 2.21 -13.11 -27.12
C ASP A 134 2.41 -13.05 -25.60
N ARG A 135 2.05 -14.13 -24.89
CA ARG A 135 2.30 -14.25 -23.44
C ARG A 135 3.80 -14.14 -23.12
N GLY A 136 4.63 -14.89 -23.84
CA GLY A 136 6.09 -14.85 -23.67
C GLY A 136 6.71 -13.49 -24.02
N ALA A 137 6.10 -12.73 -24.94
CA ALA A 137 6.47 -11.35 -25.22
C ALA A 137 6.11 -10.43 -24.05
N PHE A 138 4.89 -10.50 -23.56
CA PHE A 138 4.45 -9.72 -22.41
C PHE A 138 5.32 -9.95 -21.17
N ILE A 139 5.57 -11.21 -20.79
CA ILE A 139 6.36 -11.54 -19.60
C ILE A 139 7.81 -11.08 -19.74
N ALA A 140 8.43 -11.25 -20.91
CA ALA A 140 9.78 -10.75 -21.13
C ALA A 140 9.86 -9.22 -20.98
N GLU A 141 8.89 -8.49 -21.55
CA GLU A 141 8.84 -7.03 -21.46
C GLU A 141 8.58 -6.57 -20.01
N LEU A 142 7.74 -7.29 -19.26
CA LEU A 142 7.54 -7.04 -17.83
C LEU A 142 8.83 -7.24 -17.04
N THR A 143 9.51 -8.37 -17.23
CA THR A 143 10.81 -8.64 -16.59
C THR A 143 11.83 -7.57 -16.95
N HIS A 144 11.87 -7.11 -18.21
CA HIS A 144 12.73 -6.02 -18.66
C HIS A 144 12.44 -4.73 -17.88
N LEU A 145 11.17 -4.32 -17.75
CA LEU A 145 10.82 -3.10 -17.01
C LEU A 145 11.27 -3.16 -15.55
N LEU A 146 11.09 -4.31 -14.90
CA LEU A 146 11.41 -4.51 -13.49
C LEU A 146 12.93 -4.51 -13.25
N VAL A 147 13.69 -5.30 -14.02
CA VAL A 147 15.15 -5.42 -13.81
C VAL A 147 15.90 -4.12 -14.13
N ASN A 148 15.40 -3.33 -15.09
CA ASN A 148 15.97 -2.03 -15.46
C ASN A 148 15.45 -0.85 -14.61
N GLN A 149 14.66 -1.13 -13.56
CA GLN A 149 14.05 -0.11 -12.68
C GLN A 149 13.25 0.95 -13.44
N LYS A 150 12.57 0.54 -14.53
CA LYS A 150 11.61 1.38 -15.28
C LYS A 150 10.24 1.39 -14.61
N MET A 151 9.91 0.32 -13.89
CA MET A 151 8.65 0.13 -13.19
C MET A 151 8.88 -0.63 -11.89
N ALA A 152 8.06 -0.37 -10.87
CA ALA A 152 7.95 -1.23 -9.70
C ALA A 152 6.49 -1.37 -9.25
N PHE A 153 6.08 -2.59 -8.91
CA PHE A 153 4.82 -2.83 -8.19
C PHE A 153 4.89 -2.32 -6.75
N ASN A 154 3.73 -2.13 -6.13
CA ASN A 154 3.63 -1.89 -4.69
C ASN A 154 4.19 -3.04 -3.84
N SER A 155 4.61 -2.73 -2.61
CA SER A 155 5.33 -3.67 -1.76
C SER A 155 4.63 -5.02 -1.51
N PRO A 156 3.30 -5.08 -1.24
CA PRO A 156 2.59 -6.36 -1.11
C PRO A 156 2.74 -7.34 -2.27
N VAL A 157 2.84 -6.86 -3.51
CA VAL A 157 3.11 -7.74 -4.66
C VAL A 157 4.42 -8.47 -4.45
N TRP A 158 5.50 -7.76 -4.11
CA TRP A 158 6.81 -8.34 -3.86
C TRP A 158 6.85 -9.26 -2.62
N PHE A 159 6.05 -8.93 -1.61
CA PHE A 159 5.99 -9.69 -0.35
C PHE A 159 5.23 -11.01 -0.46
N ASN A 160 4.17 -11.04 -1.27
CA ASN A 160 3.15 -12.08 -1.21
C ASN A 160 3.08 -12.92 -2.49
N VAL A 161 3.28 -12.34 -3.67
CA VAL A 161 3.12 -13.03 -4.95
C VAL A 161 4.22 -14.08 -5.14
N GLY A 162 3.80 -15.31 -5.47
CA GLY A 162 4.66 -16.49 -5.56
C GLY A 162 5.17 -16.99 -4.20
N VAL A 163 4.59 -16.54 -3.09
CA VAL A 163 4.92 -16.95 -1.71
C VAL A 163 3.69 -17.54 -1.02
N GLU A 164 2.60 -16.77 -1.00
CA GLU A 164 1.34 -17.18 -0.41
C GLU A 164 0.47 -17.88 -1.47
N ALA A 165 -0.29 -18.90 -1.08
CA ALA A 165 -1.23 -19.58 -1.99
C ALA A 165 -2.35 -18.64 -2.49
N ARG A 166 -2.77 -17.68 -1.66
CA ARG A 166 -3.71 -16.61 -2.01
C ARG A 166 -3.14 -15.27 -1.57
N PRO A 167 -2.29 -14.65 -2.40
CA PRO A 167 -1.51 -13.48 -2.01
C PRO A 167 -2.36 -12.22 -1.95
N GLN A 168 -2.15 -11.37 -0.94
CA GLN A 168 -2.73 -10.03 -0.90
C GLN A 168 -1.88 -9.11 -1.79
N CYS A 169 -2.40 -8.72 -2.96
CA CYS A 169 -1.65 -7.92 -3.93
C CYS A 169 -1.83 -6.41 -3.71
N SER A 170 -3.02 -5.98 -3.29
CA SER A 170 -3.37 -4.56 -3.12
C SER A 170 -2.64 -3.92 -1.95
N ALA A 171 -2.16 -2.69 -2.10
CA ALA A 171 -1.43 -1.97 -1.04
C ALA A 171 -2.34 -1.34 0.01
N CYS A 172 -3.56 -1.02 -0.40
CA CYS A 172 -4.41 -0.06 0.26
C CYS A 172 -5.86 -0.49 0.14
N PHE A 173 -6.63 -0.24 1.19
CA PHE A 173 -8.05 -0.59 1.30
C PHE A 173 -8.81 0.59 1.89
N ILE A 174 -10.07 0.72 1.48
CA ILE A 174 -11.06 1.59 2.11
C ILE A 174 -12.10 0.68 2.74
N ASN A 175 -12.40 0.85 4.03
CA ASN A 175 -13.39 0.03 4.74
C ASN A 175 -14.54 0.89 5.23
N GLY A 176 -15.77 0.40 5.04
CA GLY A 176 -16.96 0.98 5.62
C GLY A 176 -17.10 0.63 7.11
N VAL A 177 -17.82 1.47 7.84
CA VAL A 177 -18.23 1.18 9.22
C VAL A 177 -19.63 1.74 9.49
N GLN A 178 -20.42 1.00 10.25
CA GLN A 178 -21.76 1.36 10.67
C GLN A 178 -21.80 1.64 12.16
N ASP A 179 -22.80 2.40 12.61
CA ASP A 179 -23.03 2.77 14.02
C ASP A 179 -23.55 1.61 14.87
N SER A 180 -22.78 0.53 14.96
CA SER A 180 -23.09 -0.64 15.78
C SER A 180 -21.82 -1.27 16.30
N MET A 181 -21.90 -1.87 17.49
CA MET A 181 -20.71 -2.49 18.09
C MET A 181 -20.15 -3.64 17.26
N SER A 182 -21.01 -4.42 16.60
CA SER A 182 -20.57 -5.46 15.67
C SER A 182 -19.72 -4.85 14.56
N SER A 183 -20.24 -3.86 13.83
CA SER A 183 -19.52 -3.27 12.70
C SER A 183 -18.22 -2.59 13.11
N ILE A 184 -18.20 -1.90 14.25
CA ILE A 184 -16.99 -1.26 14.80
C ILE A 184 -15.92 -2.32 15.14
N MET A 185 -16.31 -3.46 15.73
CA MET A 185 -15.37 -4.55 16.03
C MET A 185 -14.94 -5.32 14.78
N ASP A 186 -15.85 -5.49 13.81
CA ASP A 186 -15.55 -6.11 12.52
C ASP A 186 -14.56 -5.26 11.72
N LEU A 187 -14.62 -3.93 11.84
CA LEU A 187 -13.60 -3.05 11.26
C LEU A 187 -12.21 -3.33 11.85
N ALA A 188 -12.09 -3.39 13.20
CA ALA A 188 -10.80 -3.70 13.85
C ALA A 188 -10.23 -5.04 13.37
N LYS A 189 -11.09 -6.07 13.28
CA LYS A 189 -10.71 -7.39 12.79
C LYS A 189 -10.22 -7.33 11.34
N THR A 190 -10.96 -6.66 10.47
CA THR A 190 -10.66 -6.54 9.03
C THR A 190 -9.33 -5.83 8.83
N GLU A 191 -9.14 -4.67 9.48
CA GLU A 191 -7.89 -3.91 9.41
C GLU A 191 -6.69 -4.70 9.94
N ALA A 192 -6.83 -5.41 11.07
CA ALA A 192 -5.77 -6.26 11.59
C ALA A 192 -5.35 -7.36 10.59
N MET A 193 -6.31 -7.97 9.88
CA MET A 193 -6.02 -8.95 8.85
C MET A 193 -5.30 -8.33 7.64
N LEU A 194 -5.69 -7.12 7.24
CA LEU A 194 -5.01 -6.38 6.17
C LEU A 194 -3.56 -6.03 6.53
N PHE A 195 -3.34 -5.54 7.76
CA PHE A 195 -2.01 -5.18 8.27
C PHE A 195 -1.08 -6.39 8.34
N LYS A 196 -1.59 -7.57 8.72
CA LYS A 196 -0.82 -8.82 8.75
C LYS A 196 -0.15 -9.13 7.40
N PHE A 197 -0.82 -8.85 6.29
CA PHE A 197 -0.29 -9.10 4.95
C PHE A 197 0.40 -7.89 4.32
N GLY A 198 0.57 -6.82 5.10
CA GLY A 198 1.38 -5.66 4.76
C GLY A 198 0.66 -4.61 3.94
N SER A 199 -0.67 -4.53 3.98
CA SER A 199 -1.45 -3.46 3.35
C SER A 199 -1.96 -2.48 4.39
N GLY A 200 -2.30 -1.26 3.97
CA GLY A 200 -2.90 -0.25 4.82
C GLY A 200 -4.40 -0.11 4.57
N ALA A 201 -5.09 0.55 5.50
CA ALA A 201 -6.54 0.70 5.47
C ALA A 201 -6.97 2.13 5.86
N GLY A 202 -8.01 2.65 5.25
CA GLY A 202 -8.61 3.92 5.62
C GLY A 202 -10.11 3.82 5.80
N SER A 203 -10.63 4.57 6.77
CA SER A 203 -12.02 4.47 7.22
C SER A 203 -12.51 5.84 7.66
N ASN A 204 -13.72 6.23 7.22
CA ASN A 204 -14.40 7.42 7.74
C ASN A 204 -15.31 7.02 8.91
N LEU A 205 -15.04 7.57 10.08
CA LEU A 205 -15.75 7.23 11.32
C LEU A 205 -16.95 8.12 11.60
N SER A 206 -17.30 9.02 10.68
CA SER A 206 -18.44 9.96 10.84
C SER A 206 -19.80 9.29 10.88
N THR A 207 -19.87 8.00 10.53
CA THR A 207 -21.07 7.18 10.71
C THR A 207 -21.28 6.77 12.16
N ILE A 208 -20.25 6.79 13.01
CA ILE A 208 -20.38 6.43 14.44
C ILE A 208 -20.92 7.64 15.19
N ARG A 209 -21.97 7.44 15.98
CA ARG A 209 -22.58 8.54 16.76
C ARG A 209 -21.59 9.22 17.69
N SER A 210 -21.79 10.53 17.88
CA SER A 210 -20.91 11.35 18.70
C SER A 210 -21.01 11.03 20.19
N ALA A 211 -19.97 11.36 20.95
CA ALA A 211 -19.97 11.28 22.41
C ALA A 211 -21.02 12.19 23.07
N LYS A 212 -21.58 13.12 22.31
CA LYS A 212 -22.62 14.07 22.73
C LYS A 212 -24.05 13.52 22.53
N GLU A 213 -24.20 12.37 21.86
CA GLU A 213 -25.48 11.73 21.62
C GLU A 213 -25.86 10.72 22.72
N LYS A 214 -27.17 10.62 23.01
CA LYS A 214 -27.71 9.72 24.04
C LYS A 214 -27.82 8.27 23.54
N MET A 215 -27.65 7.33 24.46
CA MET A 215 -27.86 5.91 24.21
C MET A 215 -29.25 5.43 24.64
N SER A 216 -29.79 4.42 23.96
CA SER A 216 -31.11 3.84 24.27
C SER A 216 -31.18 3.23 25.68
N GLY A 217 -30.07 2.69 26.18
CA GLY A 217 -29.94 2.11 27.52
C GLY A 217 -29.60 3.11 28.64
N GLY A 218 -29.57 4.41 28.35
CA GLY A 218 -29.09 5.45 29.27
C GLY A 218 -27.61 5.79 29.09
N GLY A 219 -27.21 6.97 29.55
CA GLY A 219 -25.86 7.52 29.32
C GLY A 219 -25.66 8.12 27.93
N THR A 220 -24.41 8.47 27.62
CA THR A 220 -23.96 9.00 26.33
C THR A 220 -23.08 7.97 25.62
N ALA A 221 -22.95 8.09 24.30
CA ALA A 221 -22.05 7.23 23.55
C ALA A 221 -20.58 7.55 23.87
N SER A 222 -19.67 6.63 23.52
CA SER A 222 -18.22 6.88 23.66
C SER A 222 -17.67 7.81 22.58
N GLY A 223 -18.35 7.92 21.43
CA GLY A 223 -17.87 8.67 20.27
C GLY A 223 -16.76 7.99 19.47
N PRO A 224 -16.53 8.40 18.20
CA PRO A 224 -15.49 7.85 17.33
C PRO A 224 -14.08 8.02 17.91
N VAL A 225 -13.77 9.15 18.55
CA VAL A 225 -12.42 9.43 19.09
C VAL A 225 -12.01 8.43 20.18
N SER A 226 -12.97 7.93 20.96
CA SER A 226 -12.70 6.87 21.93
C SER A 226 -12.37 5.54 21.25
N PHE A 227 -13.11 5.13 20.21
CA PHE A 227 -12.83 3.89 19.47
C PHE A 227 -11.52 3.96 18.70
N MET A 228 -11.14 5.14 18.21
CA MET A 228 -9.85 5.37 17.57
C MET A 228 -8.66 4.97 18.44
N LYS A 229 -8.72 5.15 19.77
CA LYS A 229 -7.65 4.67 20.69
C LYS A 229 -7.48 3.15 20.61
N GLY A 230 -8.59 2.42 20.51
CA GLY A 230 -8.57 0.98 20.31
C GLY A 230 -7.99 0.58 18.96
N PHE A 231 -8.44 1.23 17.88
CA PHE A 231 -7.91 0.96 16.54
C PHE A 231 -6.42 1.30 16.41
N ASP A 232 -5.97 2.39 17.02
CA ASP A 232 -4.57 2.78 17.09
C ASP A 232 -3.73 1.73 17.81
N ALA A 233 -4.19 1.24 18.96
CA ALA A 233 -3.52 0.16 19.69
C ALA A 233 -3.44 -1.13 18.84
N PHE A 234 -4.53 -1.50 18.15
CA PHE A 234 -4.51 -2.66 17.24
C PHE A 234 -3.51 -2.47 16.09
N ALA A 235 -3.46 -1.29 15.48
CA ALA A 235 -2.48 -0.98 14.44
C ALA A 235 -1.04 -1.05 14.97
N GLY A 236 -0.78 -0.61 16.20
CA GLY A 236 0.54 -0.65 16.83
C GLY A 236 1.04 -2.07 17.14
N VAL A 237 0.14 -2.99 17.52
CA VAL A 237 0.52 -4.38 17.88
C VAL A 237 0.58 -5.32 16.68
N VAL A 238 -0.21 -5.08 15.63
CA VAL A 238 -0.23 -5.94 14.44
C VAL A 238 0.95 -5.60 13.53
N LYS A 239 1.94 -6.49 13.52
CA LYS A 239 3.07 -6.45 12.60
C LYS A 239 2.85 -7.48 11.49
N SER A 240 3.22 -7.14 10.24
CA SER A 240 3.20 -8.13 9.18
C SER A 240 4.26 -9.20 9.47
N GLY A 241 3.85 -10.38 9.94
CA GLY A 241 4.75 -11.43 10.42
C GLY A 241 5.84 -11.79 9.39
N GLY A 242 7.09 -11.41 9.68
CA GLY A 242 8.25 -11.63 8.80
C GLY A 242 8.45 -10.61 7.66
N LYS A 243 7.58 -9.61 7.55
CA LYS A 243 7.65 -8.51 6.57
C LYS A 243 7.87 -7.21 7.38
N THR A 244 8.90 -6.43 7.10
CA THR A 244 9.32 -5.28 7.93
C THR A 244 8.45 -4.03 7.72
N ARG A 245 7.11 -4.17 7.74
CA ARG A 245 6.15 -3.07 7.55
C ARG A 245 5.26 -2.91 8.79
N ARG A 246 5.16 -1.68 9.30
CA ARG A 246 4.18 -1.29 10.32
C ARG A 246 2.80 -1.16 9.67
N ALA A 247 1.73 -1.30 10.45
CA ALA A 247 0.39 -0.95 10.01
C ALA A 247 0.36 0.50 9.50
N ALA A 248 -0.47 0.76 8.50
CA ALA A 248 -0.71 2.09 7.98
C ALA A 248 -2.23 2.31 7.95
N LYS A 249 -2.71 3.27 8.75
CA LYS A 249 -4.13 3.55 8.91
C LYS A 249 -4.45 5.00 8.54
N MET A 250 -5.59 5.25 7.88
CA MET A 250 -6.21 6.57 7.77
C MET A 250 -7.50 6.57 8.59
N VAL A 251 -7.69 7.64 9.38
CA VAL A 251 -8.95 7.92 10.07
C VAL A 251 -9.47 9.25 9.59
N ILE A 252 -10.70 9.25 9.12
CA ILE A 252 -11.38 10.46 8.63
C ILE A 252 -12.56 10.78 9.54
N LEU A 253 -12.76 12.08 9.80
CA LEU A 253 -13.95 12.59 10.42
C LEU A 253 -14.44 13.85 9.66
N ASP A 254 -15.73 13.92 9.42
CA ASP A 254 -16.36 15.01 8.67
C ASP A 254 -16.45 16.25 9.56
N VAL A 255 -16.27 17.42 8.96
CA VAL A 255 -16.26 18.69 9.70
C VAL A 255 -17.60 19.03 10.37
N ALA A 256 -18.69 18.40 9.93
CA ALA A 256 -20.01 18.53 10.55
C ALA A 256 -20.20 17.63 11.78
N HIS A 257 -19.29 16.69 12.05
CA HIS A 257 -19.41 15.76 13.17
C HIS A 257 -19.24 16.49 14.52
N PRO A 258 -20.08 16.23 15.55
CA PRO A 258 -20.02 16.96 16.82
C PRO A 258 -18.70 16.80 17.59
N ASP A 259 -17.97 15.71 17.35
CA ASP A 259 -16.67 15.43 17.97
C ASP A 259 -15.47 15.96 17.14
N VAL A 260 -15.70 16.77 16.09
CA VAL A 260 -14.62 17.26 15.20
C VAL A 260 -13.51 18.00 15.95
N VAL A 261 -13.85 18.80 16.95
CA VAL A 261 -12.85 19.56 17.72
C VAL A 261 -11.97 18.64 18.56
N GLU A 262 -12.56 17.60 19.18
CA GLU A 262 -11.80 16.59 19.92
C GLU A 262 -10.90 15.78 18.97
N PHE A 263 -11.41 15.43 17.79
CA PHE A 263 -10.64 14.75 16.76
C PHE A 263 -9.42 15.56 16.31
N ILE A 264 -9.58 16.85 16.04
CA ILE A 264 -8.48 17.77 15.68
C ILE A 264 -7.43 17.81 16.80
N ASP A 265 -7.86 17.86 18.05
CA ASP A 265 -6.96 17.99 19.20
C ASP A 265 -6.31 16.68 19.66
N SER A 266 -6.82 15.55 19.19
CA SER A 266 -6.45 14.21 19.67
C SER A 266 -4.93 14.00 19.70
N LYS A 267 -4.25 14.20 18.56
CA LYS A 267 -2.80 14.02 18.44
C LYS A 267 -2.01 15.13 19.13
N VAL A 268 -2.45 16.39 19.05
CA VAL A 268 -1.78 17.52 19.71
C VAL A 268 -1.70 17.29 21.22
N ASN A 269 -2.76 16.76 21.82
CA ASN A 269 -2.79 16.48 23.24
C ASN A 269 -1.90 15.28 23.63
N GLU A 270 -1.80 14.27 22.78
CA GLU A 270 -0.85 13.16 22.99
C GLU A 270 0.61 13.62 22.80
N GLU A 271 0.88 14.51 21.84
CA GLU A 271 2.22 15.07 21.61
C GLU A 271 2.72 15.84 22.84
N LYS A 272 1.85 16.64 23.47
CA LYS A 272 2.17 17.31 24.75
C LYS A 272 2.53 16.31 25.86
N LYS A 273 1.91 15.12 25.89
CA LYS A 273 2.25 14.07 26.85
C LYS A 273 3.62 13.47 26.53
N ALA A 274 3.91 13.20 25.26
CA ALA A 274 5.23 12.73 24.84
C ALA A 274 6.32 13.71 25.24
N TRP A 275 6.13 15.03 25.03
CA TRP A 275 7.10 16.04 25.46
C TRP A 275 7.33 16.04 26.97
N ALA A 276 6.25 15.93 27.76
CA ALA A 276 6.39 15.82 29.22
C ALA A 276 7.14 14.54 29.65
N LEU A 277 6.96 13.43 28.94
CA LEU A 277 7.75 12.21 29.17
C LEU A 277 9.22 12.41 28.77
N ILE A 278 9.49 13.04 27.63
CA ILE A 278 10.85 13.31 27.19
C ILE A 278 11.58 14.22 28.19
N GLU A 279 10.91 15.27 28.69
CA GLU A 279 11.44 16.15 29.74
C GLU A 279 11.73 15.41 31.04
N ALA A 280 10.95 14.37 31.35
CA ALA A 280 11.18 13.48 32.48
C ALA A 280 12.31 12.44 32.25
N GLY A 281 12.90 12.40 31.05
CA GLY A 281 14.06 11.56 30.72
C GLY A 281 13.75 10.27 29.96
N TYR A 282 12.51 10.08 29.49
CA TYR A 282 12.15 8.93 28.64
C TYR A 282 12.72 9.08 27.21
N ASP A 283 12.98 7.95 26.55
CA ASP A 283 13.58 7.93 25.20
C ASP A 283 12.69 8.64 24.17
N ALA A 284 13.25 9.68 23.55
CA ALA A 284 12.61 10.54 22.56
C ALA A 284 12.66 9.96 21.13
N SER A 285 13.33 8.82 20.92
CA SER A 285 13.34 8.18 19.61
C SER A 285 11.91 7.83 19.16
N PHE A 286 11.66 7.82 17.86
CA PHE A 286 10.33 7.50 17.33
C PHE A 286 9.82 6.09 17.71
N THR A 287 10.72 5.19 18.10
CA THR A 287 10.38 3.87 18.64
C THR A 287 10.66 3.77 20.15
N GLY A 288 10.94 4.90 20.79
CA GLY A 288 11.27 5.05 22.19
C GLY A 288 10.05 5.02 23.08
N GLU A 289 10.30 4.94 24.37
CA GLU A 289 9.27 4.75 25.40
C GLU A 289 8.25 5.89 25.44
N ALA A 290 8.67 7.14 25.20
CA ALA A 290 7.76 8.29 25.24
C ALA A 290 6.66 8.18 24.17
N TYR A 291 7.06 8.00 22.91
CA TYR A 291 6.12 7.85 21.79
C TYR A 291 5.41 6.49 21.81
N GLY A 292 6.04 5.44 22.35
CA GLY A 292 5.42 4.12 22.50
C GLY A 292 4.29 4.05 23.53
N SER A 293 4.15 5.06 24.40
CA SER A 293 3.20 5.06 25.52
C SER A 293 1.97 5.96 25.31
N ILE A 294 1.91 6.69 24.19
CA ILE A 294 0.82 7.61 23.87
C ILE A 294 -0.07 7.08 22.75
N PHE A 295 -1.28 7.62 22.61
CA PHE A 295 -2.23 7.19 21.58
C PHE A 295 -2.05 7.94 20.25
N PHE A 296 -2.72 7.43 19.22
CA PHE A 296 -2.88 8.02 17.88
C PHE A 296 -1.59 8.13 17.07
N GLN A 297 -0.60 7.28 17.35
CA GLN A 297 0.69 7.28 16.66
C GLN A 297 0.72 6.36 15.41
N ASN A 298 -0.28 5.50 15.25
CA ASN A 298 -0.31 4.44 14.23
C ASN A 298 -1.33 4.69 13.11
N GLY A 299 -1.88 5.91 13.02
CA GLY A 299 -2.78 6.30 11.95
C GLY A 299 -2.68 7.78 11.59
N ASN A 300 -2.85 8.10 10.33
CA ASN A 300 -3.03 9.46 9.83
C ASN A 300 -4.45 9.92 10.14
N HIS A 301 -4.62 11.18 10.49
CA HIS A 301 -5.93 11.80 10.70
C HIS A 301 -6.21 12.78 9.57
N SER A 302 -7.45 12.82 9.09
CA SER A 302 -7.88 13.86 8.16
C SER A 302 -9.28 14.34 8.49
N VAL A 303 -9.47 15.66 8.47
CA VAL A 303 -10.80 16.25 8.51
C VAL A 303 -11.31 16.40 7.10
N ARG A 304 -12.53 15.94 6.87
CA ARG A 304 -13.19 16.03 5.57
C ARG A 304 -14.12 17.24 5.56
N VAL A 305 -13.84 18.19 4.68
CA VAL A 305 -14.49 19.51 4.60
C VAL A 305 -15.29 19.64 3.30
N THR A 306 -16.38 20.39 3.34
CA THR A 306 -17.19 20.71 2.16
C THR A 306 -16.95 22.14 1.69
N ASP A 307 -17.37 22.45 0.47
CA ASP A 307 -17.32 23.82 -0.06
C ASP A 307 -18.11 24.80 0.82
N GLU A 308 -19.24 24.39 1.40
CA GLU A 308 -20.03 25.24 2.31
C GLU A 308 -19.25 25.58 3.58
N PHE A 309 -18.50 24.62 4.14
CA PHE A 309 -17.63 24.90 5.29
C PHE A 309 -16.53 25.89 4.91
N MET A 310 -15.88 25.69 3.76
CA MET A 310 -14.81 26.57 3.30
C MET A 310 -15.32 28.00 3.03
N GLN A 311 -16.51 28.15 2.43
CA GLN A 311 -17.17 29.44 2.28
C GLN A 311 -17.48 30.10 3.63
N ALA A 312 -17.89 29.32 4.64
CA ALA A 312 -18.07 29.82 6.00
C ALA A 312 -16.75 30.29 6.64
N VAL A 313 -15.62 29.63 6.36
CA VAL A 313 -14.28 30.07 6.81
C VAL A 313 -13.90 31.42 6.20
N GLU A 314 -14.07 31.56 4.89
CA GLU A 314 -13.75 32.78 4.14
C GLU A 314 -14.61 33.96 4.59
N SER A 315 -15.92 33.76 4.71
CA SER A 315 -16.88 34.78 5.12
C SER A 315 -16.89 35.07 6.62
N ASN A 316 -16.06 34.40 7.42
CA ASN A 316 -16.05 34.49 8.89
C ASN A 316 -17.40 34.12 9.53
N GLY A 317 -18.11 33.17 8.90
CA GLY A 317 -19.40 32.66 9.31
C GLY A 317 -19.34 31.65 10.45
N THR A 318 -20.50 31.12 10.79
CA THR A 318 -20.66 30.02 11.74
C THR A 318 -20.78 28.69 11.02
N TRP A 319 -20.45 27.61 11.72
CA TRP A 319 -20.62 26.24 11.26
C TRP A 319 -21.41 25.44 12.28
N GLN A 320 -22.42 24.70 11.83
CA GLN A 320 -23.31 23.94 12.70
C GLN A 320 -22.96 22.45 12.61
N THR A 321 -22.55 21.85 13.74
CA THR A 321 -22.41 20.39 13.83
C THR A 321 -23.78 19.74 13.95
N ARG A 322 -23.88 18.48 13.49
CA ARG A 322 -25.14 17.74 13.44
C ARG A 322 -24.99 16.37 14.09
N ALA A 323 -25.97 15.99 14.90
CA ALA A 323 -26.05 14.65 15.47
C ALA A 323 -26.11 13.62 14.34
N VAL A 324 -25.36 12.52 14.47
CA VAL A 324 -25.26 11.51 13.42
C VAL A 324 -26.59 10.77 13.26
N VAL A 325 -27.26 10.46 14.36
CA VAL A 325 -28.49 9.64 14.35
C VAL A 325 -29.72 10.45 13.96
N SER A 326 -29.86 11.68 14.49
CA SER A 326 -31.07 12.50 14.28
C SER A 326 -30.92 13.58 13.21
N GLY A 327 -29.70 13.97 12.83
CA GLY A 327 -29.42 15.10 11.93
C GLY A 327 -29.63 16.48 12.58
N GLU A 328 -30.08 16.52 13.83
CA GLU A 328 -30.39 17.75 14.56
C GLU A 328 -29.11 18.56 14.87
N PRO A 329 -29.19 19.89 14.87
CA PRO A 329 -28.11 20.76 15.33
C PRO A 329 -27.62 20.40 16.75
N VAL A 330 -26.30 20.25 16.92
CA VAL A 330 -25.67 20.01 18.24
C VAL A 330 -24.95 21.26 18.74
N GLU A 331 -23.95 21.76 18.00
CA GLU A 331 -23.18 22.94 18.38
C GLU A 331 -22.97 23.90 17.21
N THR A 332 -23.05 25.19 17.51
CA THR A 332 -22.66 26.25 16.58
C THR A 332 -21.24 26.70 16.88
N LEU A 333 -20.34 26.54 15.92
CA LEU A 333 -18.92 26.89 15.99
C LEU A 333 -18.61 28.09 15.07
N LYS A 334 -17.48 28.75 15.28
CA LYS A 334 -16.92 29.70 14.29
C LYS A 334 -16.08 28.92 13.29
N ALA A 335 -16.47 28.93 12.01
CA ALA A 335 -15.82 28.11 10.98
C ALA A 335 -14.31 28.39 10.90
N ARG A 336 -13.93 29.68 10.94
CA ARG A 336 -12.54 30.13 10.93
C ARG A 336 -11.73 29.66 12.14
N GLU A 337 -12.34 29.54 13.31
CA GLU A 337 -11.66 29.03 14.51
C GLU A 337 -11.40 27.53 14.39
N VAL A 338 -12.38 26.76 13.90
CA VAL A 338 -12.20 25.32 13.63
C VAL A 338 -11.08 25.10 12.61
N PHE A 339 -11.10 25.83 11.49
CA PHE A 339 -10.06 25.73 10.46
C PHE A 339 -8.69 26.16 10.99
N ARG A 340 -8.62 27.23 11.78
CA ARG A 340 -7.39 27.65 12.44
C ARG A 340 -6.85 26.58 13.39
N LYS A 341 -7.73 25.89 14.13
CA LYS A 341 -7.36 24.78 15.00
C LYS A 341 -6.74 23.62 14.21
N MET A 342 -7.30 23.28 13.05
CA MET A 342 -6.71 22.28 12.16
C MET A 342 -5.29 22.68 11.73
N ALA A 343 -5.11 23.93 11.30
CA ALA A 343 -3.79 24.44 10.86
C ALA A 343 -2.76 24.47 12.00
N GLU A 344 -3.17 24.88 13.20
CA GLU A 344 -2.31 24.89 14.39
C GLU A 344 -1.94 23.46 14.81
N ALA A 345 -2.89 22.52 14.79
CA ALA A 345 -2.61 21.12 15.05
C ALA A 345 -1.62 20.52 14.03
N ALA A 346 -1.85 20.76 12.74
CA ALA A 346 -0.97 20.30 11.67
C ALA A 346 0.44 20.91 11.77
N TRP A 347 0.57 22.16 12.25
CA TRP A 347 1.86 22.76 12.54
C TRP A 347 2.59 22.07 13.70
N VAL A 348 1.86 21.64 14.74
CA VAL A 348 2.43 20.98 15.92
C VAL A 348 2.86 19.54 15.62
N CYS A 349 2.01 18.74 14.97
CA CYS A 349 2.22 17.29 14.85
C CYS A 349 2.02 16.71 13.45
N GLY A 350 1.77 17.55 12.43
CA GLY A 350 1.55 17.12 11.05
C GLY A 350 0.13 16.66 10.72
N ASP A 351 -0.78 16.65 11.71
CA ASP A 351 -2.17 16.21 11.57
C ASP A 351 -3.15 17.21 12.24
N PRO A 352 -4.42 17.25 11.80
CA PRO A 352 -4.99 16.45 10.73
C PRO A 352 -4.69 17.03 9.34
N GLY A 353 -4.60 16.15 8.34
CA GLY A 353 -4.75 16.54 6.94
C GLY A 353 -6.17 17.03 6.63
N ILE A 354 -6.38 17.54 5.41
CA ILE A 354 -7.70 18.00 4.93
C ILE A 354 -8.07 17.23 3.65
N GLN A 355 -9.32 16.77 3.58
CA GLN A 355 -9.91 16.18 2.37
C GLN A 355 -11.11 17.02 1.93
N TYR A 356 -11.12 17.44 0.67
CA TYR A 356 -12.20 18.28 0.11
C TYR A 356 -13.32 17.40 -0.45
N ASP A 357 -14.32 17.12 0.38
CA ASP A 357 -15.39 16.16 0.12
C ASP A 357 -16.20 16.48 -1.14
N THR A 358 -16.54 17.75 -1.34
CA THR A 358 -17.29 18.23 -2.51
C THR A 358 -16.48 17.97 -3.78
N ALA A 359 -15.25 18.48 -3.85
CA ALA A 359 -14.36 18.27 -5.00
C ALA A 359 -14.09 16.79 -5.31
N ILE A 360 -13.87 15.96 -4.27
CA ILE A 360 -13.68 14.51 -4.44
C ILE A 360 -14.90 13.87 -5.10
N ASN A 361 -16.10 14.21 -4.66
CA ASN A 361 -17.33 13.60 -5.17
C ASN A 361 -17.77 14.19 -6.52
N ASP A 362 -17.41 15.43 -6.84
CA ASP A 362 -17.65 16.03 -8.16
C ASP A 362 -16.85 15.33 -9.27
N TRP A 363 -15.67 14.78 -8.95
CA TRP A 363 -14.79 14.05 -9.87
C TRP A 363 -14.98 12.53 -9.81
N HIS A 364 -16.02 12.07 -9.10
CA HIS A 364 -16.27 10.65 -8.89
C HIS A 364 -16.70 9.93 -10.17
N THR A 365 -15.90 8.96 -10.59
CA THR A 365 -16.14 8.20 -11.82
C THR A 365 -17.20 7.10 -11.69
N SER A 366 -17.67 6.82 -10.47
CA SER A 366 -18.67 5.77 -10.18
C SER A 366 -19.81 6.28 -9.30
N SER A 367 -20.23 7.53 -9.51
CA SER A 367 -21.21 8.26 -8.69
C SER A 367 -22.64 7.70 -8.71
N ASN A 368 -22.94 6.82 -9.66
CA ASN A 368 -24.22 6.12 -9.72
C ASN A 368 -24.32 4.91 -8.78
N THR A 369 -23.23 4.52 -8.11
CA THR A 369 -23.19 3.36 -7.20
C THR A 369 -23.33 3.79 -5.76
N ASP A 370 -22.40 4.62 -5.27
CA ASP A 370 -22.44 5.20 -3.93
C ASP A 370 -21.51 6.43 -3.89
N ARG A 371 -21.55 7.20 -2.80
CA ARG A 371 -20.63 8.32 -2.51
C ARG A 371 -19.23 7.80 -2.15
N ILE A 372 -18.21 8.60 -2.43
CA ILE A 372 -16.88 8.39 -1.85
C ILE A 372 -16.87 8.97 -0.45
N TYR A 373 -16.81 8.12 0.58
CA TYR A 373 -16.79 8.54 1.99
C TYR A 373 -15.39 8.69 2.58
N ALA A 374 -14.40 7.99 2.02
CA ALA A 374 -13.09 7.85 2.63
C ALA A 374 -11.97 7.82 1.59
N SER A 375 -10.74 7.65 2.07
CA SER A 375 -9.54 7.41 1.27
C SER A 375 -8.71 6.32 1.94
N ASN A 376 -7.68 5.84 1.24
CA ASN A 376 -6.64 5.01 1.86
C ASN A 376 -5.66 5.84 2.74
N PRO A 377 -4.66 5.20 3.40
CA PRO A 377 -3.69 5.85 4.29
C PRO A 377 -2.98 7.10 3.76
N CYS A 378 -2.65 7.14 2.46
CA CYS A 378 -1.88 8.24 1.88
C CYS A 378 -2.72 9.20 1.03
N SER A 379 -4.06 9.04 1.05
CA SER A 379 -5.03 9.93 0.40
C SER A 379 -4.93 10.02 -1.14
N GLU A 380 -4.25 9.08 -1.79
CA GLU A 380 -4.08 8.98 -3.26
C GLU A 380 -5.14 8.09 -3.93
N TYR A 381 -5.84 7.26 -3.16
CA TYR A 381 -6.94 6.43 -3.64
C TYR A 381 -8.26 6.92 -3.03
N MET A 382 -9.11 7.48 -3.89
CA MET A 382 -10.45 7.99 -3.58
C MET A 382 -11.47 7.15 -4.31
N PHE A 383 -12.16 6.26 -3.58
CA PHE A 383 -13.15 5.37 -4.17
C PHE A 383 -14.17 4.93 -3.12
N LEU A 384 -15.08 4.04 -3.53
CA LEU A 384 -16.13 3.51 -2.68
C LEU A 384 -15.57 2.78 -1.46
N ASN A 385 -16.38 2.70 -0.40
CA ASN A 385 -16.08 1.84 0.74
C ASN A 385 -15.98 0.37 0.32
N ASP A 386 -15.26 -0.40 1.11
CA ASP A 386 -15.04 -1.84 0.94
C ASP A 386 -14.38 -2.19 -0.39
N THR A 387 -13.40 -1.36 -0.78
CA THR A 387 -12.61 -1.52 -2.01
C THR A 387 -11.12 -1.51 -1.74
N ALA A 388 -10.34 -1.97 -2.72
CA ALA A 388 -8.89 -2.07 -2.63
C ALA A 388 -8.20 -1.44 -3.84
N CYS A 389 -6.94 -1.04 -3.64
CA CYS A 389 -6.12 -0.42 -4.67
C CYS A 389 -4.81 -1.19 -4.86
N ASN A 390 -4.61 -1.71 -6.07
CA ASN A 390 -3.35 -2.20 -6.60
C ASN A 390 -2.57 -1.04 -7.24
N LEU A 391 -1.28 -0.94 -6.92
CA LEU A 391 -0.46 0.21 -7.31
C LEU A 391 0.83 -0.22 -7.99
N ALA A 392 1.33 0.61 -8.88
CA ALA A 392 2.66 0.50 -9.45
C ALA A 392 3.11 1.88 -9.91
N SER A 393 4.42 2.08 -9.94
CA SER A 393 5.02 3.36 -10.30
C SER A 393 5.96 3.17 -11.47
N LEU A 394 5.89 4.09 -12.43
CA LEU A 394 6.85 4.20 -13.54
C LEU A 394 7.91 5.24 -13.18
N ASN A 395 9.19 4.89 -13.40
CA ASN A 395 10.29 5.81 -13.22
C ASN A 395 10.41 6.70 -14.47
N LEU A 396 9.84 7.91 -14.41
CA LEU A 396 9.80 8.85 -15.54
C LEU A 396 11.19 9.17 -16.10
N MET A 397 12.23 9.19 -15.26
CA MET A 397 13.60 9.46 -15.71
C MET A 397 14.14 8.38 -16.66
N LYS A 398 13.59 7.16 -16.62
CA LYS A 398 13.96 6.08 -17.56
C LYS A 398 13.30 6.21 -18.94
N PHE A 399 12.49 7.25 -19.13
CA PHE A 399 11.83 7.62 -20.37
C PHE A 399 12.32 9.00 -20.88
N VAL A 400 13.32 9.59 -20.23
CA VAL A 400 14.01 10.78 -20.76
C VAL A 400 15.16 10.30 -21.65
N ARG A 401 15.19 10.78 -22.89
CA ARG A 401 16.23 10.46 -23.88
C ARG A 401 17.50 11.26 -23.60
N GLU A 402 18.60 10.91 -24.27
CA GLU A 402 19.89 11.59 -24.10
C GLU A 402 19.84 13.08 -24.49
N ASP A 403 18.95 13.46 -25.40
CA ASP A 403 18.69 14.85 -25.80
C ASP A 403 17.84 15.63 -24.77
N GLY A 404 17.42 14.98 -23.67
CA GLY A 404 16.58 15.57 -22.62
C GLY A 404 15.08 15.49 -22.92
N GLU A 405 14.67 15.01 -24.09
CA GLU A 405 13.26 14.92 -24.47
C GLU A 405 12.59 13.66 -23.89
N PHE A 406 11.29 13.77 -23.60
CA PHE A 406 10.52 12.64 -23.07
C PHE A 406 10.07 11.68 -24.19
N ASP A 407 10.39 10.39 -24.06
CA ASP A 407 9.97 9.32 -24.95
C ASP A 407 8.53 8.87 -24.60
N VAL A 408 7.57 9.61 -25.14
CA VAL A 408 6.13 9.39 -24.98
C VAL A 408 5.72 7.98 -25.42
N GLU A 409 6.30 7.45 -26.51
CA GLU A 409 5.88 6.15 -27.06
C GLU A 409 6.37 4.99 -26.19
N SER A 410 7.59 5.08 -25.65
CA SER A 410 8.07 4.13 -24.64
C SER A 410 7.25 4.19 -23.37
N PHE A 411 6.91 5.40 -22.91
CA PHE A 411 6.08 5.58 -21.72
C PHE A 411 4.69 4.97 -21.91
N LYS A 412 4.00 5.26 -23.02
CA LYS A 412 2.69 4.67 -23.35
C LYS A 412 2.73 3.14 -23.37
N TYR A 413 3.77 2.56 -23.96
CA TYR A 413 3.96 1.12 -23.98
C TYR A 413 4.13 0.55 -22.56
N ALA A 414 5.00 1.16 -21.74
CA ALA A 414 5.21 0.74 -20.36
C ALA A 414 3.94 0.87 -19.50
N SER A 415 3.17 1.95 -19.69
CA SER A 415 1.88 2.16 -19.01
C SER A 415 0.88 1.07 -19.38
N ARG A 416 0.72 0.75 -20.67
CA ARG A 416 -0.17 -0.34 -21.12
C ARG A 416 0.25 -1.69 -20.52
N LEU A 417 1.55 -1.98 -20.53
CA LEU A 417 2.09 -3.20 -19.93
C LEU A 417 1.80 -3.27 -18.43
N THR A 418 2.09 -2.17 -17.72
CA THR A 418 1.87 -2.06 -16.27
C THR A 418 0.41 -2.25 -15.90
N LEU A 419 -0.51 -1.63 -16.65
CA LEU A 419 -1.95 -1.78 -16.45
C LEU A 419 -2.42 -3.22 -16.62
N LEU A 420 -1.99 -3.91 -17.68
CA LEU A 420 -2.34 -5.31 -17.88
C LEU A 420 -1.75 -6.20 -16.78
N ALA A 421 -0.50 -5.97 -16.39
CA ALA A 421 0.10 -6.73 -15.29
C ALA A 421 -0.64 -6.53 -13.97
N GLN A 422 -1.08 -5.31 -13.68
CA GLN A 422 -1.90 -4.98 -12.52
C GLN A 422 -3.28 -5.63 -12.56
N GLU A 423 -3.92 -5.66 -13.72
CA GLU A 423 -5.26 -6.22 -13.88
C GLU A 423 -5.25 -7.75 -13.67
N ILE A 424 -4.21 -8.45 -14.16
CA ILE A 424 -3.97 -9.87 -13.84
C ILE A 424 -3.85 -10.08 -12.31
N LEU A 425 -3.32 -9.12 -11.54
CA LEU A 425 -3.22 -9.27 -10.09
C LEU A 425 -4.58 -9.21 -9.38
N VAL A 426 -5.57 -8.49 -9.93
CA VAL A 426 -6.85 -8.20 -9.26
C VAL A 426 -7.60 -9.49 -8.98
N ASP A 427 -7.87 -10.29 -10.02
CA ASP A 427 -8.64 -11.54 -9.90
C ASP A 427 -7.96 -12.59 -9.00
N ASN A 428 -6.64 -12.51 -8.89
CA ASN A 428 -5.82 -13.49 -8.17
C ASN A 428 -5.42 -13.03 -6.77
N SER A 429 -5.77 -11.80 -6.39
CA SER A 429 -5.50 -11.26 -5.06
C SER A 429 -6.44 -11.86 -4.01
N SER A 430 -5.98 -11.97 -2.77
CA SER A 430 -6.84 -12.19 -1.62
C SER A 430 -7.40 -10.87 -1.07
N TYR A 431 -8.64 -10.96 -0.57
CA TYR A 431 -9.38 -9.89 0.07
C TYR A 431 -9.89 -10.39 1.44
N PRO A 432 -9.88 -9.55 2.48
CA PRO A 432 -10.20 -9.97 3.85
C PRO A 432 -11.69 -10.23 4.08
N THR A 433 -12.54 -9.69 3.21
CA THR A 433 -14.00 -9.78 3.25
C THR A 433 -14.49 -10.34 1.90
N PRO A 434 -15.61 -11.10 1.90
CA PRO A 434 -16.20 -11.65 0.67
C PRO A 434 -16.61 -10.61 -0.36
#